data_AF-A0A1Q3KRV1-F1
#
_entry.id   AF-A0A1Q3KRV1-F1
#
_cell.length_a   1.000
_cell.length_b   1.000
_cell.length_c   1.000
_cell.angle_alpha   90.00
_cell.angle_beta   90.00
_cell.angle_gamma   90.00
#
_symmetry.space_group_name_H-M   'P 1'
#
loop_
_entity.id
_entity.type
_entity.pdbx_description
1 polymer ?
#
loop_
_entity_poly.entity_id
_entity_poly.type
_entity_poly.pdbx_seq_one_letter_code
_entity_poly.pdbx_strand_id
1 'polypeptide(L)'
;MKLERLDFLADNPRYTERFAMDVGRRCSRASVRDVARELGLHWHTVKDLEKQYMRAQLAKAGAPSPVVIGIDEIAVRKRHTYRIVVSDLLTRRAIWFGVEDRSEASLAQFYAELGPKKCGQVRLAVMDMWKPFRNASVAAAPQAAILFDKFHIMRHLGDALDKVRKAEYARLSGKDRRFIKGQKYTLLSRRENLTQLAQLEACFAFLRETE
;
A
#
# COMPACT_ATOMS: atom_id res chain seq x y z
N MET A 1 22.40 17.12 -36.26
CA MET A 1 23.43 16.08 -36.03
C MET A 1 22.72 14.75 -35.86
N LYS A 2 22.86 13.80 -36.80
CA LYS A 2 22.35 12.44 -36.62
C LYS A 2 23.23 11.76 -35.58
N LEU A 3 22.62 11.27 -34.52
CA LEU A 3 23.32 10.47 -33.52
C LEU A 3 23.36 9.02 -33.98
N GLU A 4 24.56 8.49 -34.11
CA GLU A 4 24.80 7.08 -34.38
C GLU A 4 24.40 6.26 -33.15
N ARG A 5 23.52 5.27 -33.36
CA ARG A 5 23.04 4.38 -32.30
C ARG A 5 23.83 3.08 -32.37
N LEU A 6 24.58 2.78 -31.32
CA LEU A 6 25.32 1.53 -31.18
C LEU A 6 24.60 0.62 -30.18
N ASP A 7 24.61 -0.68 -30.43
CA ASP A 7 23.79 -1.66 -29.68
C ASP A 7 24.17 -1.77 -28.20
N PHE A 8 25.39 -1.40 -27.83
CA PHE A 8 25.88 -1.45 -26.45
C PHE A 8 25.62 -0.15 -25.66
N LEU A 9 25.02 0.87 -26.28
CA LEU A 9 24.69 2.13 -25.62
C LEU A 9 23.37 2.02 -24.85
N ALA A 10 23.27 2.82 -23.80
CA ALA A 10 22.03 3.04 -23.07
C ALA A 10 20.96 3.69 -23.96
N ASP A 11 19.74 3.89 -23.42
CA ASP A 11 18.68 4.65 -24.12
C ASP A 11 19.14 6.09 -24.48
N ASN A 12 20.22 6.55 -23.84
CA ASN A 12 20.95 7.75 -24.21
C ASN A 12 22.33 7.40 -24.79
N PRO A 13 22.86 8.24 -25.70
CA PRO A 13 24.11 7.98 -26.41
C PRO A 13 25.37 8.19 -25.55
N ARG A 14 25.25 8.67 -24.30
CA ARG A 14 26.39 9.08 -23.47
C ARG A 14 26.92 7.97 -22.58
N TYR A 15 26.12 6.94 -22.33
CA TYR A 15 26.45 5.86 -21.42
C TYR A 15 26.25 4.50 -22.08
N THR A 16 26.97 3.49 -21.59
CA THR A 16 26.78 2.11 -22.03
C THR A 16 25.62 1.46 -21.29
N GLU A 17 24.98 0.46 -21.90
CA GLU A 17 23.95 -0.35 -21.26
C GLU A 17 24.50 -1.02 -19.99
N ARG A 18 25.73 -1.54 -20.03
CA ARG A 18 26.40 -2.14 -18.88
C ARG A 18 26.48 -1.15 -17.70
N PHE A 19 26.82 0.11 -17.98
CA PHE A 19 26.85 1.15 -16.95
C PHE A 19 25.45 1.46 -16.41
N ALA A 20 24.44 1.54 -17.28
CA ALA A 20 23.05 1.72 -16.85
C ALA A 20 22.58 0.61 -15.90
N MET A 21 22.96 -0.65 -16.18
CA MET A 21 22.65 -1.80 -15.33
C MET A 21 23.35 -1.75 -13.97
N ASP A 22 24.61 -1.29 -13.91
CA ASP A 22 25.33 -1.10 -12.65
C ASP A 22 24.71 0.01 -11.80
N VAL A 23 24.39 1.15 -12.42
CA VAL A 23 23.72 2.28 -11.77
C VAL A 23 22.37 1.83 -11.17
N GLY A 24 21.54 1.16 -11.96
CA GLY A 24 20.24 0.68 -11.47
C GLY A 24 20.36 -0.36 -10.35
N ARG A 25 21.35 -1.25 -10.42
CA ARG A 25 21.64 -2.20 -9.33
C ARG A 25 22.02 -1.47 -8.04
N ARG A 26 22.79 -0.39 -8.10
CA ARG A 26 23.14 0.43 -6.92
C ARG A 26 21.91 1.14 -6.35
N CYS A 27 21.07 1.73 -7.20
CA CYS A 27 19.83 2.39 -6.77
C CYS A 27 18.83 1.43 -6.09
N SER A 28 18.94 0.11 -6.32
CA SER A 28 18.13 -0.86 -5.57
C SER A 28 18.48 -0.98 -4.08
N ARG A 29 19.64 -0.45 -3.66
CA ARG A 29 20.19 -0.53 -2.30
C ARG A 29 20.47 0.83 -1.66
N ALA A 30 20.49 1.90 -2.45
CA ALA A 30 20.81 3.25 -2.02
C ALA A 30 19.91 4.27 -2.73
N SER A 31 19.82 5.48 -2.19
CA SER A 31 19.01 6.51 -2.83
C SER A 31 19.65 6.98 -4.14
N VAL A 32 18.83 7.38 -5.12
CA VAL A 32 19.28 7.99 -6.38
C VAL A 32 20.27 9.14 -6.15
N ARG A 33 20.09 9.91 -5.07
CA ARG A 33 20.98 11.04 -4.72
C ARG A 33 22.34 10.57 -4.22
N ASP A 34 22.38 9.49 -3.45
CA ASP A 34 23.65 8.95 -2.95
C ASP A 34 24.45 8.31 -4.07
N VAL A 35 23.78 7.55 -4.94
CA VAL A 35 24.42 6.99 -6.16
C VAL A 35 24.91 8.11 -7.09
N ALA A 36 24.14 9.19 -7.24
CA ALA A 36 24.57 10.36 -8.00
C ALA A 36 25.83 11.02 -7.43
N ARG A 37 25.90 11.16 -6.09
CA ARG A 37 27.08 11.70 -5.40
C ARG A 37 28.28 10.78 -5.55
N GLU A 38 28.09 9.47 -5.37
CA GLU A 38 29.14 8.46 -5.50
C GLU A 38 29.76 8.46 -6.90
N LEU A 39 28.93 8.54 -7.94
CA LEU A 39 29.37 8.44 -9.33
C LEU A 39 29.72 9.79 -9.97
N GLY A 40 29.59 10.90 -9.23
CA GLY A 40 29.81 12.25 -9.76
C GLY A 40 28.84 12.65 -10.88
N LEU A 41 27.63 12.11 -10.88
CA LEU A 41 26.62 12.34 -11.92
C LEU A 41 25.51 13.28 -11.44
N HIS A 42 24.87 13.97 -12.38
CA HIS A 42 23.63 14.69 -12.06
C HIS A 42 22.52 13.70 -11.72
N TRP A 43 21.72 13.97 -10.69
CA TRP A 43 20.71 13.03 -10.19
C TRP A 43 19.65 12.63 -11.23
N HIS A 44 19.31 13.54 -12.17
CA HIS A 44 18.44 13.21 -13.31
C HIS A 44 19.03 12.12 -14.21
N THR A 45 20.34 12.15 -14.44
CA THR A 45 21.04 11.14 -15.24
C THR A 45 20.96 9.78 -14.56
N VAL A 46 21.24 9.71 -13.26
CA VAL A 46 21.11 8.47 -12.47
C VAL A 46 19.68 7.94 -12.52
N LYS A 47 18.68 8.82 -12.33
CA LYS A 47 17.27 8.46 -12.42
C LYS A 47 16.89 7.86 -13.78
N ASP A 48 17.39 8.41 -14.87
CA ASP A 48 17.05 7.91 -16.20
C ASP A 48 17.75 6.58 -16.52
N LEU A 49 18.99 6.39 -16.07
CA LEU A 49 19.69 5.10 -16.13
C LEU A 49 19.00 4.03 -15.26
N GLU A 50 18.57 4.40 -14.06
CA GLU A 50 17.81 3.53 -13.15
C GLU A 50 16.48 3.08 -13.80
N LYS A 51 15.74 3.98 -14.46
CA LYS A 51 14.52 3.60 -15.19
C LYS A 51 14.79 2.56 -16.27
N GLN A 52 15.90 2.67 -17.00
CA GLN A 52 16.26 1.69 -18.01
C GLN A 52 16.52 0.31 -17.37
N TYR A 53 17.25 0.28 -16.25
CA TYR A 53 17.42 -0.94 -15.46
C TYR A 53 16.08 -1.52 -14.99
N MET A 54 15.17 -0.69 -14.46
CA MET A 54 13.84 -1.13 -14.01
C MET A 54 13.01 -1.72 -15.16
N ARG A 55 13.03 -1.10 -16.36
CA ARG A 55 12.36 -1.65 -17.55
C ARG A 55 12.89 -3.03 -17.91
N ALA A 56 14.21 -3.21 -17.87
CA ALA A 56 14.82 -4.51 -18.11
C ALA A 56 14.41 -5.56 -17.05
N GLN A 57 14.25 -5.16 -15.78
CA GLN A 57 13.72 -6.06 -14.75
C GLN A 57 12.26 -6.42 -14.99
N LEU A 58 11.42 -5.44 -15.36
CA LEU A 58 10.01 -5.68 -15.67
C LEU A 58 9.84 -6.62 -16.87
N ALA A 59 10.65 -6.47 -17.91
CA ALA A 59 10.62 -7.35 -19.08
C ALA A 59 10.94 -8.82 -18.72
N LYS A 60 11.83 -9.05 -17.75
CA LYS A 60 12.16 -10.40 -17.24
C LYS A 60 11.09 -10.98 -16.32
N ALA A 61 10.28 -10.13 -15.69
CA ALA A 61 9.35 -10.53 -14.64
C ALA A 61 8.15 -11.33 -15.17
N GLY A 62 7.90 -11.31 -16.48
CA GLY A 62 6.84 -12.08 -17.14
C GLY A 62 5.42 -11.63 -16.78
N ALA A 63 4.44 -12.18 -17.50
CA ALA A 63 3.04 -11.85 -17.30
C ALA A 63 2.55 -12.40 -15.93
N PRO A 64 1.89 -11.58 -15.10
CA PRO A 64 1.40 -12.03 -13.79
C PRO A 64 0.33 -13.12 -13.95
N SER A 65 0.29 -14.08 -13.02
CA SER A 65 -0.77 -15.09 -12.91
C SER A 65 -1.07 -15.35 -11.42
N PRO A 66 -1.67 -14.37 -10.72
CA PRO A 66 -1.79 -14.41 -9.28
C PRO A 66 -2.91 -15.36 -8.83
N VAL A 67 -2.68 -16.05 -7.70
CA VAL A 67 -3.71 -16.85 -7.00
C VAL A 67 -4.28 -16.04 -5.82
N VAL A 68 -3.43 -15.24 -5.17
CA VAL A 68 -3.80 -14.36 -4.06
C VAL A 68 -3.42 -12.94 -4.43
N ILE A 69 -4.41 -12.05 -4.51
CA ILE A 69 -4.20 -10.64 -4.82
C ILE A 69 -4.41 -9.76 -3.59
N GLY A 70 -3.65 -8.69 -3.49
CA GLY A 70 -3.84 -7.59 -2.55
C GLY A 70 -4.20 -6.33 -3.33
N ILE A 71 -5.27 -5.66 -2.94
CA ILE A 71 -5.80 -4.46 -3.58
C ILE A 71 -5.76 -3.33 -2.55
N ASP A 72 -4.98 -2.30 -2.83
CA ASP A 72 -4.79 -1.16 -1.93
C ASP A 72 -4.73 0.16 -2.72
N GLU A 73 -4.69 1.29 -2.03
CA GLU A 73 -4.55 2.63 -2.58
C GLU A 73 -3.16 3.22 -2.30
N ILE A 74 -2.49 3.73 -3.35
CA ILE A 74 -1.27 4.51 -3.23
C ILE A 74 -1.55 6.00 -3.47
N ALA A 75 -1.12 6.85 -2.55
CA ALA A 75 -1.17 8.29 -2.71
C ALA A 75 -0.01 8.78 -3.59
N VAL A 76 -0.30 9.20 -4.82
CA VAL A 76 0.71 9.74 -5.76
C VAL A 76 1.17 11.12 -5.35
N ARG A 77 0.23 11.95 -4.92
CA ARG A 77 0.46 13.27 -4.33
C ARG A 77 -0.37 13.36 -3.08
N LYS A 78 0.26 13.70 -1.95
CA LYS A 78 -0.43 13.83 -0.65
C LYS A 78 -1.73 14.62 -0.83
N ARG A 79 -2.85 13.98 -0.45
CA ARG A 79 -4.21 14.56 -0.39
C ARG A 79 -4.89 14.91 -1.72
N HIS A 80 -4.40 14.46 -2.88
CA HIS A 80 -5.03 14.82 -4.16
C HIS A 80 -5.30 13.67 -5.13
N THR A 81 -4.46 12.63 -5.18
CA THR A 81 -4.61 11.56 -6.17
C THR A 81 -4.25 10.21 -5.55
N TYR A 82 -5.25 9.35 -5.44
CA TYR A 82 -5.12 7.95 -5.03
C TYR A 82 -5.21 7.08 -6.27
N ARG A 83 -4.29 6.12 -6.40
CA ARG A 83 -4.30 5.11 -7.46
C ARG A 83 -4.41 3.75 -6.84
N ILE A 84 -5.11 2.85 -7.51
CA ILE A 84 -5.16 1.45 -7.10
C ILE A 84 -3.79 0.82 -7.34
N VAL A 85 -3.30 0.05 -6.39
CA VAL A 85 -2.19 -0.88 -6.58
C VAL A 85 -2.71 -2.29 -6.37
N VAL A 86 -2.46 -3.17 -7.34
CA VAL A 86 -2.73 -4.60 -7.20
C VAL A 86 -1.41 -5.33 -7.09
N SER A 87 -1.29 -6.15 -6.07
CA SER A 87 -0.10 -6.97 -5.80
C SER A 87 -0.46 -8.44 -5.79
N ASP A 88 0.44 -9.27 -6.30
CA ASP A 88 0.43 -10.70 -6.03
C ASP A 88 1.07 -10.92 -4.65
N LEU A 89 0.27 -11.40 -3.70
CA LEU A 89 0.69 -11.56 -2.31
C LEU A 89 1.58 -12.78 -2.10
N LEU A 90 1.56 -13.76 -3.01
CA LEU A 90 2.44 -14.93 -2.93
C LEU A 90 3.85 -14.58 -3.44
N THR A 91 3.92 -13.94 -4.61
CA THR A 91 5.20 -13.50 -5.18
C THR A 91 5.70 -12.18 -4.59
N ARG A 92 4.90 -11.55 -3.73
CA ARG A 92 5.19 -10.27 -3.04
C ARG A 92 5.55 -9.16 -4.04
N ARG A 93 4.82 -9.10 -5.15
CA ARG A 93 5.10 -8.20 -6.27
C ARG A 93 3.89 -7.35 -6.59
N ALA A 94 4.08 -6.04 -6.76
CA ALA A 94 3.09 -5.20 -7.41
C ALA A 94 2.97 -5.62 -8.89
N ILE A 95 1.77 -6.00 -9.31
CA ILE A 95 1.50 -6.50 -10.66
C ILE A 95 0.75 -5.49 -11.52
N TRP A 96 0.11 -4.49 -10.91
CA TRP A 96 -0.63 -3.48 -11.64
C TRP A 96 -0.78 -2.18 -10.84
N PHE A 97 -0.83 -1.05 -11.55
CA PHE A 97 -1.05 0.28 -11.01
C PHE A 97 -2.13 1.00 -11.82
N GLY A 98 -3.15 1.52 -11.15
CA GLY A 98 -4.22 2.29 -11.78
C GLY A 98 -3.73 3.62 -12.32
N VAL A 99 -4.32 4.07 -13.42
CA VAL A 99 -3.84 5.26 -14.15
C VAL A 99 -4.46 6.54 -13.60
N GLU A 100 -5.79 6.57 -13.48
CA GLU A 100 -6.54 7.81 -13.30
C GLU A 100 -7.11 7.99 -11.90
N ASP A 101 -7.76 6.95 -11.36
CA ASP A 101 -8.46 7.06 -10.10
C ASP A 101 -8.55 5.73 -9.32
N ARG A 102 -9.43 5.74 -8.32
CA ARG A 102 -9.75 4.58 -7.49
C ARG A 102 -11.08 3.92 -7.86
N SER A 103 -11.74 4.32 -8.95
CA SER A 103 -13.10 3.85 -9.26
C SER A 103 -13.21 2.32 -9.47
N GLU A 104 -14.46 1.83 -9.42
CA GLU A 104 -14.79 0.45 -9.79
C GLU A 104 -14.32 0.13 -11.22
N ALA A 105 -14.44 1.10 -12.14
CA ALA A 105 -14.00 0.97 -13.53
C ALA A 105 -12.48 0.80 -13.65
N SER A 106 -11.70 1.53 -12.86
CA SER A 106 -10.25 1.37 -12.80
C SER A 106 -9.86 -0.05 -12.36
N LEU A 107 -10.51 -0.62 -11.36
CA LEU A 107 -10.23 -2.01 -10.97
C LEU A 107 -10.74 -3.03 -12.00
N ALA A 108 -11.87 -2.76 -12.67
CA ALA A 108 -12.35 -3.60 -13.75
C ALA A 108 -11.36 -3.65 -14.93
N GLN A 109 -10.66 -2.54 -15.22
CA GLN A 109 -9.59 -2.51 -16.21
C GLN A 109 -8.47 -3.49 -15.87
N PHE A 110 -8.03 -3.54 -14.62
CA PHE A 110 -7.04 -4.54 -14.18
C PHE A 110 -7.51 -5.97 -14.49
N TYR A 111 -8.76 -6.31 -14.16
CA TYR A 111 -9.28 -7.64 -14.42
C TYR A 111 -9.43 -7.94 -15.92
N ALA A 112 -9.76 -6.93 -16.73
CA ALA A 112 -9.80 -7.07 -18.19
C ALA A 112 -8.40 -7.35 -18.77
N GLU A 113 -7.38 -6.63 -18.30
CA GLU A 113 -5.97 -6.84 -18.69
C GLU A 113 -5.42 -8.18 -18.21
N LEU A 114 -5.83 -8.62 -17.02
CA LEU A 114 -5.46 -9.93 -16.48
C LEU A 114 -6.09 -11.07 -17.31
N GLY A 115 -7.32 -10.87 -17.78
CA GLY A 115 -8.04 -11.76 -18.66
C GLY A 115 -8.76 -12.91 -17.92
N PRO A 116 -9.85 -13.45 -18.51
CA PRO A 116 -10.80 -14.32 -17.82
C PRO A 116 -10.15 -15.61 -17.29
N LYS A 117 -9.20 -16.18 -18.03
CA LYS A 117 -8.49 -17.41 -17.62
C LYS A 117 -7.70 -17.24 -16.32
N LYS A 118 -7.07 -16.08 -16.12
CA LYS A 118 -6.27 -15.78 -14.93
C LYS A 118 -7.15 -15.26 -13.81
N CYS A 119 -8.17 -14.46 -14.10
CA CYS A 119 -9.20 -14.09 -13.13
C CYS A 119 -9.84 -15.33 -12.48
N GLY A 120 -10.14 -16.37 -13.28
CA GLY A 120 -10.66 -17.65 -12.78
C GLY A 120 -9.71 -18.46 -11.87
N GLN A 121 -8.42 -18.10 -11.82
CA GLN A 121 -7.43 -18.72 -10.93
C GLN A 121 -7.30 -18.00 -9.59
N VAL A 122 -7.77 -16.76 -9.49
CA VAL A 122 -7.77 -16.02 -8.22
C VAL A 122 -8.66 -16.77 -7.23
N ARG A 123 -8.13 -16.99 -6.02
CA ARG A 123 -8.81 -17.69 -4.92
C ARG A 123 -9.03 -16.80 -3.71
N LEU A 124 -8.21 -15.76 -3.55
CA LEU A 124 -8.32 -14.83 -2.44
C LEU A 124 -7.97 -13.41 -2.91
N ALA A 125 -8.86 -12.46 -2.62
CA ALA A 125 -8.63 -11.04 -2.81
C ALA A 125 -8.64 -10.34 -1.45
N VAL A 126 -7.48 -9.83 -1.04
CA VAL A 126 -7.31 -9.05 0.17
C VAL A 126 -7.48 -7.58 -0.18
N MET A 127 -8.39 -6.87 0.47
CA MET A 127 -8.71 -5.48 0.11
C MET A 127 -9.22 -4.66 1.30
N ASP A 128 -9.29 -3.34 1.15
CA ASP A 128 -10.05 -2.48 2.06
C ASP A 128 -11.57 -2.74 1.95
N MET A 129 -12.36 -2.32 2.94
CA MET A 129 -13.82 -2.45 3.03
C MET A 129 -14.60 -1.61 2.00
N TRP A 130 -13.93 -1.06 0.99
CA TRP A 130 -14.53 -0.16 0.04
C TRP A 130 -15.36 -0.91 -1.01
N LYS A 131 -16.64 -0.53 -1.14
CA LYS A 131 -17.63 -1.22 -1.98
C LYS A 131 -17.20 -1.41 -3.44
N PRO A 132 -16.61 -0.41 -4.14
CA PRO A 132 -16.13 -0.57 -5.51
C PRO A 132 -15.15 -1.73 -5.69
N PHE A 133 -14.20 -1.92 -4.76
CA PHE A 133 -13.24 -3.01 -4.86
C PHE A 133 -13.92 -4.37 -4.73
N ARG A 134 -14.85 -4.48 -3.79
CA ARG A 134 -15.66 -5.69 -3.61
C ARG A 134 -16.47 -5.99 -4.86
N ASN A 135 -17.20 -5.02 -5.41
CA ASN A 135 -18.07 -5.21 -6.56
C ASN A 135 -17.29 -5.68 -7.79
N ALA A 136 -16.22 -4.97 -8.16
CA ALA A 136 -15.39 -5.35 -9.30
C ALA A 136 -14.74 -6.73 -9.11
N SER A 137 -14.30 -7.05 -7.89
CA SER A 137 -13.69 -8.36 -7.60
C SER A 137 -14.70 -9.51 -7.65
N VAL A 138 -15.91 -9.32 -7.13
CA VAL A 138 -16.99 -10.31 -7.22
C VAL A 138 -17.40 -10.52 -8.69
N ALA A 139 -17.48 -9.45 -9.47
CA ALA A 139 -17.86 -9.54 -10.88
C ALA A 139 -16.81 -10.29 -11.72
N ALA A 140 -15.53 -10.02 -11.51
CA ALA A 140 -14.45 -10.58 -12.33
C ALA A 140 -13.93 -11.95 -11.84
N ALA A 141 -13.96 -12.19 -10.53
CA ALA A 141 -13.46 -13.40 -9.89
C ALA A 141 -14.45 -13.90 -8.82
N PRO A 142 -15.67 -14.33 -9.21
CA PRO A 142 -16.73 -14.73 -8.28
C PRO A 142 -16.35 -15.91 -7.37
N GLN A 143 -15.40 -16.74 -7.79
CA GLN A 143 -14.87 -17.85 -7.01
C GLN A 143 -13.85 -17.44 -5.94
N ALA A 144 -13.36 -16.20 -5.96
CA ALA A 144 -12.38 -15.71 -5.00
C ALA A 144 -13.06 -15.33 -3.68
N ALA A 145 -12.49 -15.80 -2.56
CA ALA A 145 -12.87 -15.29 -1.25
C ALA A 145 -12.38 -13.84 -1.10
N ILE A 146 -13.18 -13.00 -0.44
CA ILE A 146 -12.80 -11.62 -0.13
C ILE A 146 -12.42 -11.56 1.33
N LEU A 147 -11.19 -11.12 1.59
CA LEU A 147 -10.67 -10.89 2.93
C LEU A 147 -10.42 -9.40 3.12
N PHE A 148 -11.02 -8.82 4.15
CA PHE A 148 -10.72 -7.44 4.49
C PHE A 148 -9.40 -7.34 5.25
N ASP A 149 -8.59 -6.37 4.87
CA ASP A 149 -7.31 -6.12 5.51
C ASP A 149 -7.51 -5.71 6.99
N LYS A 150 -6.83 -6.46 7.87
CA LYS A 150 -6.82 -6.23 9.31
C LYS A 150 -6.42 -4.80 9.67
N PHE A 151 -5.49 -4.17 8.97
CA PHE A 151 -5.05 -2.81 9.30
C PHE A 151 -6.22 -1.82 9.20
N HIS A 152 -6.97 -1.87 8.11
CA HIS A 152 -8.13 -1.03 7.87
C HIS A 152 -9.26 -1.28 8.88
N ILE A 153 -9.54 -2.55 9.20
CA ILE A 153 -10.51 -2.92 10.24
C ILE A 153 -10.11 -2.33 11.60
N MET A 154 -8.86 -2.54 12.02
CA MET A 154 -8.37 -2.05 13.31
C MET A 154 -8.37 -0.53 13.38
N ARG A 155 -8.07 0.15 12.27
CA ARG A 155 -8.16 1.60 12.17
C ARG A 155 -9.60 2.09 12.35
N HIS A 156 -10.56 1.49 11.64
CA HIS A 156 -11.97 1.84 11.79
C HIS A 156 -12.49 1.62 13.20
N LEU A 157 -12.10 0.51 13.84
CA LEU A 157 -12.42 0.26 15.25
C LEU A 157 -11.83 1.34 16.16
N GLY A 158 -10.56 1.70 15.95
CA GLY A 158 -9.90 2.75 16.72
C GLY A 158 -10.56 4.12 16.54
N ASP A 159 -10.98 4.47 15.33
CA ASP A 159 -11.70 5.71 15.03
C ASP A 159 -13.09 5.73 15.68
N ALA A 160 -13.81 4.60 15.66
CA ALA A 160 -15.10 4.45 16.33
C ALA A 160 -14.96 4.61 17.85
N LEU A 161 -13.96 3.97 18.45
CA LEU A 161 -13.65 4.08 19.87
C LEU A 161 -13.30 5.51 20.27
N ASP A 162 -12.50 6.22 19.45
CA ASP A 162 -12.16 7.63 19.71
C ASP A 162 -13.40 8.55 19.61
N LYS A 163 -14.36 8.24 18.72
CA LYS A 163 -15.65 8.97 18.64
C LYS A 163 -16.47 8.79 19.91
N VAL A 164 -16.66 7.56 20.37
CA VAL A 164 -17.40 7.26 21.62
C VAL A 164 -16.71 7.94 22.80
N ARG A 165 -15.39 7.79 22.92
CA ARG A 165 -14.59 8.45 23.96
C ARG A 165 -14.77 9.97 23.98
N LYS A 166 -14.82 10.61 22.80
CA LYS A 166 -15.07 12.07 22.68
C LYS A 166 -16.49 12.45 23.08
N ALA A 167 -17.49 11.65 22.70
CA ALA A 167 -18.88 11.88 23.08
C ALA A 167 -19.07 11.76 24.60
N GLU A 168 -18.53 10.71 25.22
CA GLU A 168 -18.59 10.51 26.67
C GLU A 168 -17.81 11.60 27.43
N TYR A 169 -16.65 12.03 26.93
CA TYR A 169 -15.91 13.15 27.53
C TYR A 169 -16.72 14.45 27.54
N ALA A 170 -17.49 14.70 26.47
CA ALA A 170 -18.35 15.87 26.37
C ALA A 170 -19.54 15.79 27.34
N ARG A 171 -20.15 14.61 27.47
CA ARG A 171 -21.30 14.33 28.36
C ARG A 171 -20.95 14.48 29.84
N LEU A 172 -19.82 13.93 30.27
CA LEU A 172 -19.40 13.95 31.68
C LEU A 172 -18.96 15.35 32.11
N SER A 173 -19.10 15.65 33.41
CA SER A 173 -18.58 16.87 34.04
C SER A 173 -17.80 16.54 35.32
N GLY A 174 -17.01 17.48 35.83
CA GLY A 174 -16.33 17.32 37.11
C GLY A 174 -15.30 16.16 37.16
N LYS A 175 -15.35 15.36 38.23
CA LYS A 175 -14.35 14.31 38.54
C LYS A 175 -14.35 13.15 37.53
N ASP A 176 -15.49 12.87 36.89
CA ASP A 176 -15.64 11.73 35.97
C ASP A 176 -14.90 11.93 34.64
N ARG A 177 -14.67 13.19 34.23
CA ARG A 177 -13.83 13.52 33.06
C ARG A 177 -12.38 13.07 33.23
N ARG A 178 -11.89 12.96 34.47
CA ARG A 178 -10.50 12.62 34.77
C ARG A 178 -10.18 11.17 34.35
N PHE A 179 -11.20 10.29 34.35
CA PHE A 179 -11.07 8.91 33.90
C PHE A 179 -11.05 8.76 32.39
N ILE A 180 -11.71 9.62 31.61
CA ILE A 180 -11.67 9.54 30.13
C ILE A 180 -10.45 10.27 29.55
N LYS A 181 -9.94 11.28 30.26
CA LYS A 181 -8.77 12.07 29.86
C LYS A 181 -7.51 11.21 29.96
N GLY A 182 -6.82 11.02 28.82
CA GLY A 182 -5.55 10.28 28.76
C GLY A 182 -5.69 8.77 28.46
N GLN A 183 -6.88 8.19 28.61
CA GLN A 183 -7.10 6.74 28.40
C GLN A 183 -7.16 6.29 26.94
N LYS A 184 -6.96 7.18 25.97
CA LYS A 184 -7.00 6.83 24.54
C LYS A 184 -6.06 5.67 24.21
N TYR A 185 -4.82 5.74 24.69
CA TYR A 185 -3.82 4.72 24.40
C TYR A 185 -4.05 3.44 25.19
N THR A 186 -4.61 3.53 26.40
CA THR A 186 -5.05 2.36 27.19
C THR A 186 -6.13 1.56 26.46
N LEU A 187 -7.13 2.25 25.91
CA LEU A 187 -8.24 1.62 25.20
C LEU A 187 -7.84 1.04 23.83
N LEU A 188 -6.82 1.60 23.19
CA LEU A 188 -6.33 1.16 21.87
C LEU A 188 -5.18 0.15 21.94
N SER A 189 -4.59 -0.03 23.13
CA SER A 189 -3.48 -0.97 23.31
C SER A 189 -3.98 -2.39 23.45
N ARG A 190 -3.22 -3.33 22.89
CA ARG A 190 -3.46 -4.74 23.18
C ARG A 190 -3.21 -5.00 24.66
N ARG A 191 -3.97 -5.95 25.24
CA ARG A 191 -3.86 -6.32 26.66
C ARG A 191 -2.44 -6.63 27.09
N GLU A 192 -1.68 -7.32 26.23
CA GLU A 192 -0.26 -7.65 26.42
C GLU A 192 0.67 -6.43 26.55
N ASN A 193 0.28 -5.28 25.99
CA ASN A 193 1.06 -4.03 26.02
C ASN A 193 0.60 -3.06 27.11
N LEU A 194 -0.41 -3.44 27.91
CA LEU A 194 -0.90 -2.63 29.02
C LEU A 194 -0.12 -2.97 30.29
N THR A 195 0.33 -1.94 31.00
CA THR A 195 0.82 -2.10 32.38
C THR A 195 -0.34 -2.56 33.28
N GLN A 196 -0.05 -3.21 34.42
CA GLN A 196 -1.08 -3.68 35.36
C GLN A 196 -2.05 -2.56 35.78
N LEU A 197 -1.52 -1.34 35.94
CA LEU A 197 -2.30 -0.14 36.27
C LEU A 197 -3.25 0.25 35.13
N ALA A 198 -2.78 0.23 33.88
CA ALA A 198 -3.60 0.53 32.72
C ALA A 198 -4.64 -0.59 32.43
N GLN A 199 -4.36 -1.84 32.78
CA GLN A 199 -5.32 -2.94 32.72
C GLN A 199 -6.47 -2.76 33.72
N LEU A 200 -6.16 -2.35 34.96
CA LEU A 200 -7.16 -2.02 35.97
C LEU A 200 -8.04 -0.85 35.54
N GLU A 201 -7.44 0.23 35.02
CA GLU A 201 -8.18 1.38 34.51
C GLU A 201 -9.10 1.03 33.33
N ALA A 202 -8.65 0.16 32.42
CA ALA A 202 -9.48 -0.36 31.32
C ALA A 202 -10.68 -1.19 31.82
N CYS A 203 -10.47 -2.05 32.83
CA CYS A 203 -11.54 -2.85 33.44
C CYS A 203 -12.57 -1.97 34.18
N PHE A 204 -12.12 -0.96 34.93
CA PHE A 204 -13.04 -0.06 35.65
C PHE A 204 -13.87 0.83 34.72
N ALA A 205 -13.35 1.18 33.54
CA ALA A 205 -14.12 1.92 32.54
C ALA A 205 -15.28 1.10 31.95
N PHE A 206 -15.12 -0.23 31.84
CA PHE A 206 -16.13 -1.13 31.26
C PHE A 206 -17.23 -1.55 32.26
N LEU A 207 -16.92 -1.57 33.57
CA LEU A 207 -17.82 -2.08 34.61
C LEU A 207 -18.87 -1.07 35.11
N ARG A 208 -18.84 0.20 34.68
CA ARG A 208 -19.85 1.21 35.05
C ARG A 208 -20.93 1.46 33.99
N GLU A 209 -20.89 0.78 32.84
CA GLU A 209 -21.97 0.83 31.84
C GLU A 209 -23.01 -0.31 32.02
N THR A 210 -22.84 -1.18 33.02
CA THR A 210 -23.75 -2.31 33.31
C THR A 210 -24.64 -2.13 34.54
N GLU A 211 -24.78 -0.90 35.04
CA GLU A 211 -25.78 -0.49 36.05
C GLU A 211 -26.60 0.70 35.52
#